data_AF-A0A9D4RBZ1-F1
#
_entry.id   AF-A0A9D4RBZ1-F1
#
_cell.length_a   1.000
_cell.length_b   1.000
_cell.length_c   1.000
_cell.angle_alpha   90.00
_cell.angle_beta   90.00
_cell.angle_gamma   90.00
#
_symmetry.space_group_name_H-M   'P 1'
#
loop_
_entity.id
_entity.type
_entity.pdbx_description
1 polymer ?
#
loop_
_entity_poly.entity_id
_entity_poly.type
_entity_poly.pdbx_seq_one_letter_code
_entity_poly.pdbx_strand_id
1 'polypeptide(L)'
;MWFLLDCTWGAGHTDGQNYIKAFEEFYFLTDPAQFVNNHFPYMNNDMAESMKWQLLKKPITLGEFNKNAHLKPHAFALGVTPESHKSGTITMTDEIQLTFRSKNKRLDYKAKLSHLDGQSWREKANATLARSIGDLGVIRVHPPLTGKYRLDIFAKEGLGAGVMAQMAVYVLHCNSVRDGDFQFPMVYASIYTDQCEIVQPQNAKLPANSEIKFEIRAPDLDGISVNQDPLRKNGGIFSGVVRTGEKGFAYDVYVILKTGNMEGMFQYHTV
;
A
#
# COMPACT_ATOMS: atom_id res chain seq x y z
N MET A 1 22.34 -18.96 -20.52
CA MET A 1 21.34 -18.58 -19.50
C MET A 1 19.99 -18.97 -20.07
N TRP A 2 19.14 -19.66 -19.30
CA TRP A 2 17.80 -20.04 -19.75
C TRP A 2 16.78 -18.99 -19.29
N PHE A 3 15.77 -18.76 -20.13
CA PHE A 3 14.65 -17.87 -19.85
C PHE A 3 13.34 -18.61 -20.08
N LEU A 4 12.31 -18.26 -19.34
CA LEU A 4 10.99 -18.94 -19.37
C LEU A 4 9.96 -18.13 -20.17
N LEU A 5 8.97 -18.83 -20.72
CA LEU A 5 7.92 -18.26 -21.55
C LEU A 5 6.56 -18.82 -21.12
N ASP A 6 5.59 -17.95 -20.83
CA ASP A 6 4.17 -18.32 -20.73
C ASP A 6 3.38 -17.60 -21.84
N CYS A 7 3.03 -18.34 -22.89
CA CYS A 7 2.24 -17.80 -23.99
C CYS A 7 0.78 -17.48 -23.60
N THR A 8 0.25 -18.11 -22.56
CA THR A 8 -1.14 -17.94 -22.13
C THR A 8 -1.29 -16.64 -21.37
N TRP A 9 -0.50 -16.47 -20.31
CA TRP A 9 -0.52 -15.26 -19.48
C TRP A 9 0.15 -14.07 -20.19
N GLY A 10 1.05 -14.32 -21.14
CA GLY A 10 1.62 -13.28 -22.01
C GLY A 10 0.68 -12.72 -23.07
N ALA A 11 -0.36 -13.46 -23.46
CA ALA A 11 -1.31 -13.03 -24.49
C ALA A 11 -2.49 -12.20 -23.94
N GLY A 12 -2.86 -12.40 -22.68
CA GLY A 12 -4.03 -11.77 -22.07
C GLY A 12 -4.46 -12.42 -20.75
N HIS A 13 -5.65 -12.05 -20.30
CA HIS A 13 -6.26 -12.56 -19.06
C HIS A 13 -7.78 -12.70 -19.22
N THR A 14 -8.46 -13.31 -18.26
CA THR A 14 -9.92 -13.36 -18.23
C THR A 14 -10.47 -12.38 -17.18
N ASP A 15 -11.62 -11.77 -17.45
CA ASP A 15 -12.36 -10.95 -16.46
C ASP A 15 -13.40 -11.77 -15.67
N GLY A 16 -13.34 -13.10 -15.78
CA GLY A 16 -14.30 -14.04 -15.22
C GLY A 16 -15.42 -14.44 -16.20
N GLN A 17 -15.63 -13.72 -17.30
CA GLN A 17 -16.63 -14.06 -18.32
C GLN A 17 -16.03 -14.11 -19.73
N ASN A 18 -15.13 -13.19 -20.05
CA ASN A 18 -14.52 -13.02 -21.36
C ASN A 18 -13.00 -13.09 -21.27
N TYR A 19 -12.39 -13.50 -22.39
CA TYR A 19 -10.95 -13.34 -22.58
C TYR A 19 -10.65 -11.92 -23.06
N ILE A 20 -9.77 -11.23 -22.33
CA ILE A 20 -9.24 -9.91 -22.64
C ILE A 20 -7.84 -10.10 -23.22
N LYS A 21 -7.68 -9.78 -24.50
CA LYS A 21 -6.37 -9.73 -25.15
C LYS A 21 -5.59 -8.54 -24.60
N ALA A 22 -4.51 -8.82 -23.88
CA ALA A 22 -3.67 -7.82 -23.24
C ALA A 22 -2.25 -8.38 -23.19
N PHE A 23 -1.39 -7.92 -24.10
CA PHE A 23 -0.02 -8.40 -24.17
C PHE A 23 0.75 -8.01 -22.91
N GLU A 24 1.37 -8.97 -22.25
CA GLU A 24 2.17 -8.80 -21.04
C GLU A 24 3.58 -9.35 -21.30
N GLU A 25 4.50 -8.43 -21.62
CA GLU A 25 5.88 -8.75 -21.99
C GLU A 25 6.63 -9.49 -20.87
N PHE A 26 6.24 -9.27 -19.60
CA PHE A 26 6.87 -9.94 -18.48
C PHE A 26 6.94 -11.47 -18.65
N TYR A 27 5.95 -12.09 -19.29
CA TYR A 27 5.90 -13.54 -19.49
C TYR A 27 6.69 -14.03 -20.71
N PHE A 28 7.39 -13.15 -21.42
CA PHE A 28 8.24 -13.50 -22.56
C PHE A 28 9.72 -13.42 -22.17
N LEU A 29 10.39 -14.58 -22.12
CA LEU A 29 11.79 -14.70 -21.72
C LEU A 29 12.08 -14.15 -20.31
N THR A 30 11.21 -14.44 -19.35
CA THR A 30 11.36 -14.04 -17.95
C THR A 30 12.55 -14.71 -17.29
N ASP A 31 13.26 -13.97 -16.43
CA ASP A 31 14.24 -14.55 -15.51
C ASP A 31 13.55 -15.60 -14.62
N PRO A 32 14.05 -16.84 -14.54
CA PRO A 32 13.49 -17.87 -13.68
C PRO A 32 13.33 -17.44 -12.21
N ALA A 33 14.21 -16.57 -11.71
CA ALA A 33 14.13 -16.04 -10.35
C ALA A 33 12.92 -15.13 -10.09
N GLN A 34 12.35 -14.55 -11.15
CA GLN A 34 11.11 -13.77 -11.08
C GLN A 34 9.90 -14.65 -11.39
N PHE A 35 10.03 -15.52 -12.40
CA PHE A 35 8.96 -16.40 -12.87
C PHE A 35 8.47 -17.38 -11.79
N VAL A 36 9.39 -17.88 -10.96
CA VAL A 36 9.05 -18.79 -9.85
C VAL A 36 8.12 -18.15 -8.79
N ASN A 37 7.89 -16.83 -8.82
CA ASN A 37 6.98 -16.18 -7.86
C ASN A 37 5.51 -16.58 -8.08
N ASN A 38 5.11 -16.84 -9.33
CA ASN A 38 3.75 -17.22 -9.69
C ASN A 38 3.66 -18.52 -10.50
N HIS A 39 4.79 -19.07 -10.98
CA HIS A 39 4.82 -20.33 -11.73
C HIS A 39 5.78 -21.33 -11.10
N PHE A 40 5.24 -22.23 -10.27
CA PHE A 40 5.99 -23.39 -9.79
C PHE A 40 5.86 -24.54 -10.80
N PRO A 41 6.97 -25.13 -11.31
CA PRO A 41 6.93 -26.25 -12.24
C PRO A 41 6.58 -27.55 -11.50
N TYR A 42 5.31 -27.70 -11.13
CA TYR A 42 4.82 -28.83 -10.36
C TYR A 42 4.76 -30.10 -11.21
N MET A 43 5.57 -31.10 -10.84
CA MET A 43 5.62 -32.41 -11.47
C MET A 43 5.10 -33.41 -10.45
N ASN A 44 3.79 -33.69 -10.51
CA ASN A 44 2.98 -34.40 -9.49
C ASN A 44 3.68 -35.58 -8.77
N ASN A 45 4.53 -36.34 -9.48
CA ASN A 45 5.13 -37.58 -8.99
C ASN A 45 6.64 -37.49 -8.72
N ASP A 46 7.29 -36.36 -9.03
CA ASP A 46 8.73 -36.17 -8.82
C ASP A 46 9.04 -34.73 -8.41
N MET A 47 9.06 -34.48 -7.10
CA MET A 47 9.47 -33.17 -6.57
C MET A 47 10.94 -32.85 -6.86
N ALA A 48 11.82 -33.83 -7.04
CA ALA A 48 13.21 -33.57 -7.42
C ALA A 48 13.30 -33.06 -8.86
N GLU A 49 12.43 -33.54 -9.75
CA GLU A 49 12.26 -32.98 -11.09
C GLU A 49 11.69 -31.56 -11.05
N SER A 50 10.67 -31.29 -10.22
CA SER A 50 10.19 -29.91 -9.97
C SER A 50 11.31 -28.96 -9.55
N MET A 51 12.24 -29.39 -8.69
CA MET A 51 13.36 -28.54 -8.27
C MET A 51 14.30 -28.20 -9.44
N LYS A 52 14.55 -29.15 -10.35
CA LYS A 52 15.44 -28.92 -11.51
C LYS A 52 14.85 -27.93 -12.51
N TRP A 53 13.55 -28.04 -12.80
CA TRP A 53 12.89 -27.21 -13.81
C TRP A 53 12.59 -25.77 -13.37
N GLN A 54 12.88 -25.41 -12.12
CA GLN A 54 12.87 -24.01 -11.70
C GLN A 54 14.02 -23.22 -12.33
N LEU A 55 15.09 -23.90 -12.79
CA LEU A 55 16.27 -23.27 -13.40
C LEU A 55 16.96 -22.24 -12.48
N LEU A 56 16.79 -22.39 -11.16
CA LEU A 56 17.41 -21.56 -10.13
C LEU A 56 18.72 -22.17 -9.65
N LYS A 57 19.68 -21.32 -9.29
CA LYS A 57 20.88 -21.77 -8.55
C LYS A 57 20.53 -22.40 -7.20
N LYS A 58 19.45 -21.93 -6.57
CA LYS A 58 18.90 -22.45 -5.33
C LYS A 58 17.39 -22.62 -5.52
N PRO A 59 16.92 -23.81 -5.93
CA PRO A 59 15.49 -24.08 -6.07
C PRO A 59 14.76 -23.97 -4.74
N ILE A 60 13.50 -23.55 -4.79
CA ILE A 60 12.60 -23.45 -3.64
C ILE A 60 11.65 -24.64 -3.61
N THR A 61 11.24 -25.07 -2.43
CA THR A 61 10.23 -26.11 -2.25
C THR A 61 8.83 -25.59 -2.58
N LEU A 62 7.88 -26.50 -2.84
CA LEU A 62 6.46 -26.13 -3.00
C LEU A 62 5.91 -25.42 -1.75
N GLY A 63 6.37 -25.81 -0.56
CA GLY A 63 5.98 -25.17 0.69
C GLY A 63 6.48 -23.73 0.81
N GLU A 64 7.70 -23.43 0.34
CA GLU A 64 8.22 -22.07 0.26
C GLU A 64 7.48 -21.26 -0.81
N PHE A 65 7.26 -21.84 -1.99
CA PHE A 65 6.47 -21.22 -3.06
C PHE A 65 5.08 -20.79 -2.57
N ASN A 66 4.34 -21.70 -1.93
CA ASN A 66 2.99 -21.44 -1.41
C ASN A 66 2.95 -20.39 -0.30
N LYS A 67 4.09 -20.12 0.36
CA LYS A 67 4.18 -19.08 1.37
C LYS A 67 4.53 -17.72 0.78
N ASN A 68 5.17 -17.64 -0.38
CA ASN A 68 5.69 -16.37 -0.91
C ASN A 68 4.59 -15.32 -1.08
N ALA A 69 4.97 -14.05 -0.93
CA ALA A 69 4.13 -12.92 -1.32
C ALA A 69 3.82 -13.02 -2.81
N HIS A 70 2.54 -12.86 -3.16
CA HIS A 70 2.10 -12.93 -4.55
C HIS A 70 2.41 -11.59 -5.22
N LEU A 71 3.55 -11.50 -5.89
CA LEU A 71 3.94 -10.34 -6.67
C LEU A 71 3.35 -10.44 -8.08
N LYS A 72 3.05 -9.28 -8.64
CA LYS A 72 2.59 -9.15 -10.02
C LYS A 72 3.75 -8.71 -10.93
N PRO A 73 3.67 -8.94 -12.25
CA PRO A 73 4.62 -8.40 -13.23
C PRO A 73 5.06 -6.95 -12.95
N HIS A 74 4.10 -6.10 -12.59
CA HIS A 74 4.34 -4.70 -12.28
C HIS A 74 5.34 -4.45 -11.13
N ALA A 75 5.38 -5.32 -10.11
CA ALA A 75 6.38 -5.21 -9.04
C ALA A 75 7.80 -5.39 -9.60
N PHE A 76 7.98 -6.38 -10.49
CA PHE A 76 9.27 -6.66 -11.10
C PHE A 76 9.69 -5.55 -12.07
N ALA A 77 8.76 -5.03 -12.86
CA ALA A 77 8.98 -3.89 -13.76
C ALA A 77 9.45 -2.64 -12.99
N LEU A 78 8.89 -2.39 -11.81
CA LEU A 78 9.30 -1.30 -10.92
C LEU A 78 10.52 -1.63 -10.05
N GLY A 79 11.06 -2.86 -10.13
CA GLY A 79 12.16 -3.32 -9.29
C GLY A 79 11.83 -3.32 -7.80
N VAL A 80 10.59 -3.61 -7.44
CA VAL A 80 10.08 -3.63 -6.07
C VAL A 80 10.21 -5.03 -5.46
N THR A 81 10.66 -5.08 -4.21
CA THR A 81 10.71 -6.30 -3.41
C THR A 81 10.10 -6.07 -2.02
N PRO A 82 9.35 -7.04 -1.46
CA PRO A 82 8.93 -7.00 -0.06
C PRO A 82 10.14 -6.99 0.88
N GLU A 83 10.17 -6.03 1.81
CA GLU A 83 11.23 -5.90 2.81
C GLU A 83 10.81 -6.54 4.14
N SER A 84 9.62 -6.19 4.68
CA SER A 84 9.18 -6.73 5.97
C SER A 84 8.51 -8.11 5.90
N HIS A 85 7.55 -8.30 4.99
CA HIS A 85 6.76 -9.54 4.92
C HIS A 85 6.90 -10.21 3.57
N LYS A 86 7.72 -11.27 3.53
CA LYS A 86 7.90 -12.11 2.34
C LYS A 86 6.83 -13.19 2.21
N SER A 87 6.05 -13.43 3.27
CA SER A 87 4.94 -14.38 3.26
C SER A 87 3.66 -13.71 2.74
N GLY A 88 2.99 -14.31 1.76
CA GLY A 88 1.73 -13.83 1.21
C GLY A 88 0.55 -13.95 2.16
N THR A 89 0.64 -14.84 3.15
CA THR A 89 -0.32 -14.91 4.27
C THR A 89 0.33 -14.38 5.54
N ILE A 90 -0.34 -13.46 6.23
CA ILE A 90 0.15 -12.82 7.46
C ILE A 90 -0.92 -12.86 8.54
N THR A 91 -0.55 -13.30 9.75
CA THR A 91 -1.38 -13.17 10.95
C THR A 91 -1.03 -11.86 11.65
N MET A 92 -2.04 -11.11 12.06
CA MET A 92 -1.87 -9.79 12.68
C MET A 92 -2.94 -9.48 13.74
N THR A 93 -2.67 -8.44 14.52
CA THR A 93 -3.54 -7.87 15.55
C THR A 93 -3.51 -6.36 15.41
N ASP A 94 -4.67 -5.72 15.49
CA ASP A 94 -4.90 -4.27 15.52
C ASP A 94 -4.43 -3.52 14.27
N GLU A 95 -3.12 -3.42 14.05
CA GLU A 95 -2.51 -2.73 12.93
C GLU A 95 -1.23 -3.45 12.47
N ILE A 96 -0.96 -3.43 11.16
CA ILE A 96 0.29 -3.95 10.60
C ILE A 96 0.91 -2.95 9.64
N GLN A 97 2.25 -2.96 9.57
CA GLN A 97 3.03 -2.21 8.60
C GLN A 97 3.78 -3.15 7.64
N LEU A 98 3.49 -3.03 6.36
CA LEU A 98 4.22 -3.70 5.28
C LEU A 98 5.18 -2.71 4.64
N THR A 99 6.43 -3.13 4.42
CA THR A 99 7.45 -2.31 3.76
C THR A 99 7.95 -2.97 2.49
N PHE A 100 8.18 -2.15 1.47
CA PHE A 100 8.63 -2.55 0.14
C PHE A 100 9.78 -1.67 -0.28
N ARG A 101 10.86 -2.26 -0.78
CA ARG A 101 11.99 -1.51 -1.32
C ARG A 101 11.96 -1.51 -2.84
N SER A 102 12.07 -0.33 -3.43
CA SER A 102 12.32 -0.15 -4.86
C SER A 102 13.82 0.12 -5.09
N LYS A 103 14.37 -0.30 -6.23
CA LYS A 103 15.79 -0.05 -6.54
C LYS A 103 16.05 1.43 -6.85
N ASN A 104 16.32 2.25 -5.82
CA ASN A 104 16.68 3.67 -5.92
C ASN A 104 15.65 4.57 -6.61
N LYS A 105 14.37 4.18 -6.62
CA LYS A 105 13.29 4.95 -7.25
C LYS A 105 12.21 5.28 -6.23
N ARG A 106 11.82 6.54 -6.12
CA ARG A 106 10.60 6.89 -5.38
C ARG A 106 9.39 6.40 -6.17
N LEU A 107 8.51 5.65 -5.52
CA LEU A 107 7.23 5.20 -6.08
C LEU A 107 6.08 5.85 -5.35
N ASP A 108 4.91 5.98 -5.98
CA ASP A 108 3.66 6.28 -5.29
C ASP A 108 2.91 4.97 -5.06
N TYR A 109 2.45 4.75 -3.82
CA TYR A 109 1.73 3.53 -3.46
C TYR A 109 0.27 3.81 -3.13
N LYS A 110 -0.57 2.81 -3.39
CA LYS A 110 -1.94 2.73 -2.87
C LYS A 110 -2.21 1.32 -2.39
N ALA A 111 -3.12 1.17 -1.44
CA ALA A 111 -3.57 -0.13 -0.98
C ALA A 111 -5.09 -0.16 -0.91
N LYS A 112 -5.66 -1.33 -1.16
CA LYS A 112 -7.07 -1.63 -0.97
C LYS A 112 -7.18 -2.86 -0.08
N LEU A 113 -7.95 -2.74 0.99
CA LEU A 113 -8.27 -3.85 1.89
C LEU A 113 -9.71 -4.30 1.63
N SER A 114 -9.91 -5.59 1.35
CA SER A 114 -11.23 -6.18 1.09
C SER A 114 -11.47 -7.36 2.03
N HIS A 115 -12.63 -7.43 2.67
CA HIS A 115 -12.98 -8.57 3.54
C HIS A 115 -13.27 -9.80 2.67
N LEU A 116 -12.70 -10.97 3.00
CA LEU A 116 -12.84 -12.17 2.17
C LEU A 116 -14.23 -12.83 2.29
N ASP A 117 -14.94 -12.64 3.40
CA ASP A 117 -16.28 -13.23 3.60
C ASP A 117 -17.42 -12.41 2.94
N GLY A 118 -17.11 -11.47 2.04
CA GLY A 118 -18.12 -10.78 1.22
C GLY A 118 -19.03 -9.79 1.95
N GLN A 119 -18.73 -9.45 3.21
CA GLN A 119 -19.44 -8.40 3.95
C GLN A 119 -19.04 -7.00 3.44
N SER A 120 -19.65 -6.59 2.32
CA SER A 120 -19.37 -5.33 1.61
C SER A 120 -19.69 -4.05 2.41
N TRP A 121 -20.53 -4.12 3.43
CA TRP A 121 -21.02 -2.94 4.15
C TRP A 121 -19.95 -2.23 5.02
N ARG A 122 -18.80 -2.87 5.28
CA ARG A 122 -17.68 -2.32 6.07
C ARG A 122 -16.48 -1.84 5.25
N GLU A 123 -16.56 -1.88 3.91
CA GLU A 123 -15.53 -1.37 3.00
C GLU A 123 -15.38 0.18 3.03
N LYS A 124 -16.22 0.89 3.79
CA LYS A 124 -16.24 2.36 3.84
C LYS A 124 -15.23 2.99 4.81
N ALA A 125 -14.59 2.20 5.67
CA ALA A 125 -13.55 2.72 6.56
C ALA A 125 -12.22 2.80 5.80
N ASN A 126 -11.56 3.97 5.83
CA ASN A 126 -10.22 4.10 5.26
C ASN A 126 -9.20 3.32 6.12
N ALA A 127 -9.06 2.04 5.81
CA ALA A 127 -8.32 1.05 6.59
C ALA A 127 -6.83 0.96 6.20
N THR A 128 -6.37 1.75 5.23
CA THR A 128 -4.99 1.70 4.75
C THR A 128 -4.39 3.08 4.61
N LEU A 129 -3.11 3.22 4.94
CA LEU A 129 -2.33 4.44 4.70
C LEU A 129 -1.02 4.06 4.02
N ALA A 130 -0.79 4.63 2.84
CA ALA A 130 0.42 4.42 2.06
C ALA A 130 1.32 5.67 2.15
N ARG A 131 2.62 5.44 2.34
CA ARG A 131 3.66 6.48 2.35
C ARG A 131 4.86 6.01 1.54
N SER A 132 5.60 6.96 0.99
CA SER A 132 6.83 6.71 0.27
C SER A 132 7.94 7.48 0.95
N ILE A 133 9.03 6.84 1.37
CA ILE A 133 10.16 7.47 2.06
C ILE A 133 11.42 7.14 1.27
N GLY A 134 11.82 8.04 0.37
CA GLY A 134 12.88 7.75 -0.60
C GLY A 134 12.51 6.54 -1.47
N ASP A 135 13.28 5.45 -1.35
CA ASP A 135 13.07 4.17 -2.04
C ASP A 135 12.28 3.14 -1.21
N LEU A 136 11.72 3.54 -0.07
CA LEU A 136 10.94 2.69 0.83
C LEU A 136 9.45 3.02 0.73
N GLY A 137 8.64 2.08 0.25
CA GLY A 137 7.19 2.10 0.40
C GLY A 137 6.76 1.56 1.75
N VAL A 138 5.89 2.28 2.45
CA VAL A 138 5.32 1.89 3.75
C VAL A 138 3.80 1.86 3.65
N ILE A 139 3.21 0.69 3.86
CA ILE A 139 1.77 0.47 3.86
C ILE A 139 1.33 0.08 5.26
N ARG A 140 0.61 0.97 5.94
CA ARG A 140 -0.06 0.69 7.20
C ARG A 140 -1.47 0.19 6.92
N VAL A 141 -1.89 -0.82 7.65
CA VAL A 141 -3.20 -1.46 7.49
C VAL A 141 -3.83 -1.66 8.85
N HIS A 142 -5.06 -1.20 8.98
CA HIS A 142 -5.88 -1.26 10.19
C HIS A 142 -7.24 -1.88 9.83
N PRO A 143 -7.39 -3.21 9.94
CA PRO A 143 -8.66 -3.86 9.64
C PRO A 143 -9.76 -3.37 10.62
N PRO A 144 -10.98 -3.10 10.13
CA PRO A 144 -12.08 -2.63 10.98
C PRO A 144 -12.70 -3.75 11.84
N LEU A 145 -12.44 -5.02 11.49
CA LEU A 145 -12.88 -6.20 12.24
C LEU A 145 -11.82 -7.30 12.26
N THR A 146 -12.01 -8.25 13.16
CA THR A 146 -11.40 -9.58 13.04
C THR A 146 -11.91 -10.31 11.81
N GLY A 147 -11.10 -11.22 11.27
CA GLY A 147 -11.44 -11.99 10.08
C GLY A 147 -10.31 -12.03 9.06
N LYS A 148 -10.62 -12.52 7.87
CA LYS A 148 -9.65 -12.64 6.77
C LYS A 148 -9.87 -11.55 5.74
N TYR A 149 -8.78 -10.94 5.31
CA TYR A 149 -8.79 -9.85 4.33
C TYR A 149 -7.84 -10.15 3.19
N ARG A 150 -8.21 -9.64 2.02
CA ARG A 150 -7.32 -9.49 0.88
C ARG A 150 -6.79 -8.06 0.88
N LEU A 151 -5.47 -7.92 0.88
CA LEU A 151 -4.77 -6.65 0.71
C LEU A 151 -4.17 -6.59 -0.69
N ASP A 152 -4.76 -5.76 -1.54
CA ASP A 152 -4.26 -5.46 -2.89
C ASP A 152 -3.40 -4.19 -2.82
N ILE A 153 -2.14 -4.29 -3.25
CA ILE A 153 -1.17 -3.18 -3.21
C ILE A 153 -0.83 -2.77 -4.62
N PHE A 154 -0.87 -1.47 -4.88
CA PHE A 154 -0.65 -0.84 -6.16
C PHE A 154 0.52 0.13 -6.06
N ALA A 155 1.26 0.28 -7.15
CA ALA A 155 2.32 1.26 -7.25
C ALA A 155 2.41 1.86 -8.65
N LYS A 156 3.02 3.04 -8.73
CA LYS A 156 3.54 3.65 -9.96
C LYS A 156 4.85 4.36 -9.68
N GLU A 157 5.60 4.70 -10.71
CA GLU A 157 6.74 5.63 -10.56
C GLU A 157 6.25 6.97 -9.99
N GLY A 158 6.94 7.47 -8.95
CA GLY A 158 6.55 8.67 -8.24
C GLY A 158 6.73 9.93 -9.09
N LEU A 159 5.90 10.94 -8.85
CA LEU A 159 5.99 12.28 -9.48
C LEU A 159 5.86 12.29 -11.02
N GLY A 160 5.60 11.15 -11.66
CA GLY A 160 5.44 11.01 -13.12
C GLY A 160 4.03 10.59 -13.56
N ALA A 161 3.82 10.62 -14.87
CA ALA A 161 2.59 10.17 -15.56
C ALA A 161 2.48 8.63 -15.66
N GLY A 162 2.99 7.90 -14.66
CA GLY A 162 2.97 6.44 -14.65
C GLY A 162 1.59 5.85 -14.35
N VAL A 163 1.34 4.66 -14.88
CA VAL A 163 0.11 3.90 -14.60
C VAL A 163 0.21 3.28 -13.21
N MET A 164 -0.78 3.58 -12.36
CA MET A 164 -0.97 2.88 -11.09
C MET A 164 -1.50 1.48 -11.38
N ALA A 165 -0.69 0.46 -11.12
CA ALA A 165 -1.09 -0.93 -11.34
C ALA A 165 -0.77 -1.79 -10.11
N GLN A 166 -1.45 -2.92 -10.02
CA GLN A 166 -1.30 -3.84 -8.89
C GLN A 166 0.09 -4.46 -8.92
N MET A 167 0.81 -4.38 -7.81
CA MET A 167 2.16 -4.93 -7.66
C MET A 167 2.19 -6.15 -6.73
N ALA A 168 1.31 -6.23 -5.73
CA ALA A 168 1.32 -7.33 -4.77
C ALA A 168 -0.07 -7.62 -4.21
N VAL A 169 -0.27 -8.86 -3.77
CA VAL A 169 -1.46 -9.31 -3.07
C VAL A 169 -1.06 -10.09 -1.81
N TYR A 170 -1.67 -9.75 -0.68
CA TYR A 170 -1.52 -10.45 0.59
C TYR A 170 -2.88 -10.91 1.11
N VAL A 171 -2.88 -11.97 1.92
CA VAL A 171 -3.99 -12.40 2.76
C VAL A 171 -3.64 -12.09 4.21
N LEU A 172 -4.46 -11.28 4.86
CA LEU A 172 -4.29 -10.93 6.28
C LEU A 172 -5.31 -11.70 7.11
N HIS A 173 -4.84 -12.37 8.16
CA HIS A 173 -5.66 -12.97 9.20
C HIS A 173 -5.60 -12.07 10.43
N CYS A 174 -6.66 -11.27 10.63
CA CYS A 174 -6.79 -10.32 11.72
C CYS A 174 -7.45 -10.98 12.93
N ASN A 175 -6.71 -11.12 14.03
CA ASN A 175 -7.18 -11.82 15.24
C ASN A 175 -7.78 -10.89 16.29
N SER A 176 -7.42 -9.60 16.27
CA SER A 176 -7.99 -8.55 17.12
C SER A 176 -8.01 -7.24 16.35
N VAL A 177 -8.90 -6.34 16.76
CA VAL A 177 -8.91 -4.95 16.28
C VAL A 177 -8.80 -4.01 17.47
N ARG A 178 -8.18 -2.86 17.24
CA ARG A 178 -8.12 -1.79 18.25
C ARG A 178 -9.53 -1.39 18.64
N ASP A 179 -9.74 -1.12 19.92
CA ASP A 179 -10.99 -0.56 20.39
C ASP A 179 -11.26 0.82 19.77
N GLY A 180 -12.49 1.01 19.31
CA GLY A 180 -12.95 2.24 18.69
C GLY A 180 -12.99 2.17 17.16
N ASP A 181 -13.63 3.17 16.58
CA ASP A 181 -13.89 3.26 15.16
C ASP A 181 -12.73 3.99 14.44
N PHE A 182 -11.53 3.41 14.47
CA PHE A 182 -10.33 4.04 13.91
C PHE A 182 -10.32 4.00 12.38
N GLN A 183 -9.97 5.13 11.77
CA GLN A 183 -9.77 5.24 10.32
C GLN A 183 -8.56 6.13 10.04
N PHE A 184 -7.79 5.81 9.00
CA PHE A 184 -6.73 6.70 8.55
C PHE A 184 -7.31 7.93 7.85
N PRO A 185 -6.68 9.11 7.97
CA PRO A 185 -7.05 10.30 7.20
C PRO A 185 -6.97 10.02 5.70
N MET A 186 -7.88 10.58 4.92
CA MET A 186 -7.83 10.44 3.46
C MET A 186 -6.62 11.20 2.93
N VAL A 187 -5.83 10.61 2.04
CA VAL A 187 -4.66 11.27 1.43
C VAL A 187 -5.05 11.81 0.06
N TYR A 188 -4.91 13.11 -0.15
CA TYR A 188 -5.23 13.76 -1.43
C TYR A 188 -4.12 13.60 -2.46
N ALA A 189 -2.92 14.03 -2.09
CA ALA A 189 -1.76 14.00 -2.98
C ALA A 189 -0.63 13.20 -2.33
N SER A 190 -0.29 12.06 -2.93
CA SER A 190 0.81 11.20 -2.48
C SER A 190 2.19 11.89 -2.54
N ILE A 191 2.28 13.02 -3.27
CA ILE A 191 3.50 13.81 -3.45
C ILE A 191 4.05 14.36 -2.14
N TYR A 192 3.20 14.54 -1.12
CA TYR A 192 3.63 15.05 0.19
C TYR A 192 3.87 13.96 1.23
N THR A 193 3.49 12.71 0.95
CA THR A 193 3.57 11.60 1.93
C THR A 193 5.00 11.21 2.32
N ASP A 194 5.98 11.65 1.53
CA ASP A 194 7.42 11.53 1.79
C ASP A 194 7.95 12.57 2.76
N GLN A 195 7.38 13.77 2.70
CA GLN A 195 7.82 14.91 3.46
C GLN A 195 7.06 15.07 4.77
N CYS A 196 6.05 14.24 5.04
CA CYS A 196 5.26 14.36 6.26
C CYS A 196 4.90 13.05 6.95
N GLU A 197 4.70 13.16 8.26
CA GLU A 197 4.16 12.14 9.13
C GLU A 197 3.11 12.77 10.05
N ILE A 198 1.93 12.16 10.09
CA ILE A 198 0.86 12.54 11.02
C ILE A 198 1.22 11.97 12.40
N VAL A 199 1.65 12.85 13.31
CA VAL A 199 1.92 12.48 14.71
C VAL A 199 0.59 12.39 15.47
N GLN A 200 -0.25 13.43 15.36
CA GLN A 200 -1.62 13.44 15.87
C GLN A 200 -2.49 14.51 15.18
N PRO A 201 -3.81 14.31 15.10
CA PRO A 201 -4.52 13.06 15.39
C PRO A 201 -4.30 12.02 14.29
N GLN A 202 -4.11 10.76 14.66
CA GLN A 202 -3.98 9.66 13.69
C GLN A 202 -5.33 9.11 13.22
N ASN A 203 -6.41 9.33 13.99
CA ASN A 203 -7.75 8.94 13.59
C ASN A 203 -8.37 10.06 12.74
N ALA A 204 -8.91 9.71 11.58
CA ALA A 204 -9.64 10.62 10.70
C ALA A 204 -10.89 11.21 11.36
N LYS A 205 -11.43 10.51 12.36
CA LYS A 205 -12.60 10.92 13.14
C LYS A 205 -12.19 11.82 14.28
N LEU A 206 -12.64 13.07 14.19
CA LEU A 206 -12.43 14.09 15.22
C LEU A 206 -13.72 14.24 16.05
N PRO A 207 -13.64 14.41 17.38
CA PRO A 207 -14.83 14.75 18.15
C PRO A 207 -15.31 16.15 17.74
N ALA A 208 -16.62 16.32 17.60
CA ALA A 208 -17.26 17.61 17.31
C ALA A 208 -17.09 18.59 18.48
N ASN A 209 -17.13 19.89 18.18
CA ASN A 209 -17.14 20.99 19.16
C ASN A 209 -16.01 20.92 20.21
N SER A 210 -14.83 20.44 19.81
CA SER A 210 -13.71 20.09 20.69
C SER A 210 -12.41 20.77 20.25
N GLU A 211 -11.47 20.91 21.17
CA GLU A 211 -10.12 21.36 20.85
C GLU A 211 -9.22 20.18 20.49
N ILE A 212 -8.73 20.17 19.25
CA ILE A 212 -7.91 19.09 18.71
C ILE A 212 -6.50 19.61 18.48
N LYS A 213 -5.53 18.96 19.12
CA LYS A 213 -4.13 19.21 18.83
C LYS A 213 -3.73 18.49 17.55
N PHE A 214 -3.30 19.26 16.56
CA PHE A 214 -2.61 18.76 15.37
C PHE A 214 -1.10 18.85 15.58
N GLU A 215 -0.40 17.79 15.21
CA GLU A 215 1.04 17.70 15.19
C GLU A 215 1.48 16.86 13.98
N ILE A 216 2.22 17.50 13.07
CA ILE A 216 2.66 16.90 11.81
C ILE A 216 4.16 17.11 11.71
N ARG A 217 4.92 16.02 11.63
CA ARG A 217 6.36 16.09 11.40
C ARG A 217 6.59 16.26 9.90
N ALA A 218 7.15 17.39 9.51
CA ALA A 218 7.49 17.69 8.12
C ALA A 218 8.71 18.63 8.07
N PRO A 219 9.95 18.11 8.15
CA PRO A 219 11.14 18.94 8.24
C PRO A 219 11.32 19.88 7.04
N ASP A 220 11.03 19.37 5.85
CA ASP A 220 11.34 20.00 4.58
C ASP A 220 10.25 20.95 4.06
N LEU A 221 9.08 20.99 4.70
CA LEU A 221 7.97 21.87 4.31
C LEU A 221 8.09 23.26 4.95
N ASP A 222 7.69 24.29 4.21
CA ASP A 222 7.75 25.69 4.69
C ASP A 222 6.55 26.06 5.56
N GLY A 223 5.35 25.53 5.24
CA GLY A 223 4.13 25.82 5.97
C GLY A 223 3.10 24.71 5.88
N ILE A 224 2.33 24.54 6.95
CA ILE A 224 1.17 23.64 7.01
C ILE A 224 0.02 24.40 7.67
N SER A 225 -1.20 24.26 7.15
CA SER A 225 -2.42 24.70 7.82
C SER A 225 -3.41 23.56 7.97
N VAL A 226 -4.34 23.73 8.92
CA VAL A 226 -5.56 22.95 8.99
C VAL A 226 -6.70 23.89 8.60
N ASN A 227 -7.40 23.58 7.52
CA ASN A 227 -8.22 24.52 6.79
C ASN A 227 -7.41 25.81 6.51
N GLN A 228 -7.89 26.95 7.00
CA GLN A 228 -7.24 28.24 6.84
C GLN A 228 -6.32 28.61 8.02
N ASP A 229 -6.23 27.77 9.07
CA ASP A 229 -5.47 28.06 10.29
C ASP A 229 -4.04 27.52 10.20
N PRO A 230 -3.01 28.37 10.11
CA PRO A 230 -1.62 27.92 10.00
C PRO A 230 -1.11 27.30 11.31
N LEU A 231 -0.37 26.20 11.18
CA LEU A 231 0.32 25.56 12.30
C LEU A 231 1.69 26.21 12.55
N ARG A 232 2.11 26.24 13.81
CA ARG A 232 3.43 26.76 14.20
C ARG A 232 4.51 25.71 13.95
N LYS A 233 5.54 26.08 13.18
CA LYS A 233 6.73 25.25 12.96
C LYS A 233 7.71 25.38 14.13
N ASN A 234 8.15 24.27 14.69
CA ASN A 234 9.27 24.19 15.63
C ASN A 234 10.19 23.04 15.22
N GLY A 235 11.38 23.37 14.73
CA GLY A 235 12.26 22.41 14.07
C GLY A 235 11.57 21.76 12.87
N GLY A 236 11.48 20.44 12.86
CA GLY A 236 10.77 19.69 11.81
C GLY A 236 9.33 19.33 12.13
N ILE A 237 8.68 19.96 13.11
CA ILE A 237 7.32 19.64 13.54
C ILE A 237 6.43 20.89 13.44
N PHE A 238 5.28 20.74 12.80
CA PHE A 238 4.19 21.71 12.78
C PHE A 238 3.16 21.34 13.82
N SER A 239 2.74 22.29 14.66
CA SER A 239 1.75 22.03 15.70
C SER A 239 0.81 23.21 15.94
N GLY A 240 -0.41 22.91 16.37
CA GLY A 240 -1.43 23.89 16.70
C GLY A 240 -2.68 23.21 17.25
N VAL A 241 -3.54 23.99 17.91
CA VAL A 241 -4.84 23.52 18.40
C VAL A 241 -5.91 24.11 17.49
N VAL A 242 -6.77 23.25 16.96
CA VAL A 242 -7.87 23.61 16.08
C VAL A 242 -9.17 23.27 16.79
N ARG A 243 -10.11 24.22 16.82
CA ARG A 243 -11.44 23.99 17.36
C ARG A 243 -12.32 23.37 16.27
N THR A 244 -12.81 22.16 16.52
CA THR A 244 -13.75 21.50 15.62
C THR A 244 -15.15 22.08 15.75
N GLY A 245 -15.89 22.10 14.66
CA GLY A 245 -17.30 22.49 14.61
C GLY A 245 -18.23 21.31 14.89
N GLU A 246 -19.48 21.45 14.45
CA GLU A 246 -20.49 20.40 14.58
C GLU A 246 -20.11 19.12 13.81
N LYS A 247 -20.87 18.06 14.03
CA LYS A 247 -20.71 16.77 13.34
C LYS A 247 -20.88 16.91 11.83
N GLY A 248 -20.05 16.20 11.06
CA GLY A 248 -20.13 16.13 9.60
C GLY A 248 -19.30 17.19 8.85
N PHE A 249 -18.53 18.01 9.55
CA PHE A 249 -17.61 18.97 8.93
C PHE A 249 -16.28 18.31 8.56
N ALA A 250 -15.76 18.67 7.39
CA ALA A 250 -14.43 18.26 6.93
C ALA A 250 -13.35 19.21 7.46
N TYR A 251 -12.19 18.63 7.74
CA TYR A 251 -10.97 19.35 8.13
C TYR A 251 -9.83 18.88 7.26
N ASP A 252 -9.41 19.76 6.35
CA ASP A 252 -8.36 19.46 5.38
C ASP A 252 -7.04 20.03 5.87
N VAL A 253 -6.00 19.21 5.85
CA VAL A 253 -4.63 19.65 6.11
C VAL A 253 -4.02 20.06 4.78
N TYR A 254 -3.50 21.28 4.70
CA TYR A 254 -2.86 21.82 3.51
C TYR A 254 -1.37 22.05 3.74
N VAL A 255 -0.56 21.83 2.72
CA VAL A 255 0.76 22.45 2.62
C VAL A 255 0.60 23.87 2.08
N ILE A 256 1.37 24.80 2.62
CA ILE A 256 1.46 26.17 2.11
C ILE A 256 2.72 26.26 1.27
N LEU A 257 2.55 26.41 -0.04
CA LEU A 257 3.65 26.54 -0.99
C LEU A 257 4.29 27.93 -0.89
N LYS A 258 5.54 28.06 -1.36
CA LYS A 258 6.24 29.36 -1.43
C LYS A 258 5.50 30.42 -2.25
N THR A 259 4.64 29.99 -3.17
CA THR A 259 3.78 30.88 -3.97
C THR A 259 2.59 31.44 -3.19
N GLY A 260 2.33 30.94 -1.98
CA GLY A 260 1.13 31.22 -1.19
C GLY A 260 -0.05 30.30 -1.51
N ASN A 261 0.04 29.47 -2.56
CA ASN A 261 -1.00 28.49 -2.88
C ASN A 261 -1.01 27.36 -1.84
N MET A 262 -2.20 26.82 -1.60
CA MET A 262 -2.40 25.68 -0.72
C MET A 262 -2.70 24.41 -1.52
N GLU A 263 -2.07 23.31 -1.16
CA GLU A 263 -2.37 22.00 -1.73
C GLU A 263 -2.78 21.01 -0.64
N GLY A 264 -3.87 20.26 -0.88
CA GLY A 264 -4.44 19.34 0.10
C GLY A 264 -3.53 18.13 0.32
N MET A 265 -3.32 17.79 1.59
CA MET A 265 -2.52 16.65 2.03
C MET A 265 -3.42 15.56 2.61
N PHE A 266 -4.21 15.92 3.62
CA PHE A 266 -5.02 14.98 4.39
C PHE A 266 -6.43 15.52 4.62
N GLN A 267 -7.42 14.65 4.75
CA GLN A 267 -8.76 15.02 5.20
C GLN A 267 -9.19 14.21 6.42
N TYR A 268 -9.79 14.94 7.35
CA TYR A 268 -10.46 14.47 8.56
C TYR A 268 -11.94 14.87 8.53
N HIS A 269 -12.75 14.28 9.41
CA HIS A 269 -14.15 14.66 9.59
C HIS A 269 -14.59 14.57 11.04
N THR A 270 -15.54 15.42 11.43
CA THR A 270 -16.12 15.40 12.77
C THR A 270 -17.24 14.36 12.92
N VAL A 271 -17.28 13.66 14.05
CA VAL A 271 -18.27 12.60 14.38
C VAL A 271 -19.07 12.86 15.64
#